data_AF-A0A816DMN4-F1
#
_entry.id   AF-A0A816DMN4-F1
#
_cell.length_a   1.000
_cell.length_b   1.000
_cell.length_c   1.000
_cell.angle_alpha   90.00
_cell.angle_beta   90.00
_cell.angle_gamma   90.00
#
_symmetry.space_group_name_H-M   'P 1'
#
loop_
_entity.id
_entity.type
_entity.pdbx_description
1 polymer ?
#
loop_
_entity_poly.entity_id
_entity_poly.type
_entity_poly.pdbx_seq_one_letter_code
_entity_poly.pdbx_strand_id
1 'polypeptide(L)'
;MYDFCFFCCSSVPNALAGAYEYHIKRHNGKEVDVSRLFIFYNSRERIKQEKKDIAVSITTALDVLGVYGSCKEKYWPYNTELVYTKSTQIAYQKAKRYKAVEVLKVKINLDEMKACLAQSFPIVFGLNLTQSFGQADDNEGAVPRPNPKDFKIIERHAMLAVGYSDRSEAFIVRNSWGTSW
;
A
#
# COMPACT_ATOMS: atom_id res chain seq x y z
N MET A 1 -2.73 -8.83 -17.48
CA MET A 1 -3.20 -9.90 -16.59
C MET A 1 -3.35 -9.25 -15.23
N TYR A 2 -4.58 -9.12 -14.75
CA TYR A 2 -4.91 -8.32 -13.57
C TYR A 2 -4.62 -9.15 -12.31
N ASP A 3 -3.61 -8.74 -11.53
CA ASP A 3 -3.21 -9.42 -10.30
C ASP A 3 -4.27 -9.21 -9.21
N PHE A 4 -5.12 -10.21 -9.01
CA PHE A 4 -5.93 -10.33 -7.81
C PHE A 4 -5.03 -10.58 -6.60
N CYS A 5 -5.25 -9.82 -5.53
CA CYS A 5 -4.55 -9.98 -4.27
C CYS A 5 -5.06 -11.24 -3.54
N PHE A 6 -4.47 -12.40 -3.82
CA PHE A 6 -4.84 -13.68 -3.19
C PHE A 6 -4.54 -13.76 -1.69
N PHE A 7 -3.69 -12.88 -1.15
CA PHE A 7 -3.34 -12.85 0.27
C PHE A 7 -4.03 -11.68 0.95
N CYS A 8 -5.04 -12.01 1.75
CA CYS A 8 -5.86 -11.08 2.55
C CYS A 8 -5.01 -10.09 3.36
N CYS A 9 -3.80 -10.49 3.76
CA CYS A 9 -2.97 -9.72 4.67
C CYS A 9 -1.91 -8.80 4.01
N SER A 10 -1.89 -8.68 2.69
CA SER A 10 -0.80 -7.99 1.97
C SER A 10 -1.09 -6.53 1.56
N SER A 11 -2.18 -5.94 2.04
CA SER A 11 -2.60 -4.57 1.69
C SER A 11 -1.56 -3.48 2.02
N VAL A 12 -0.91 -3.57 3.19
CA VAL A 12 0.15 -2.63 3.59
C VAL A 12 1.34 -2.65 2.61
N PRO A 13 1.94 -3.81 2.27
CA PRO A 13 2.93 -3.91 1.21
C PRO A 13 2.48 -3.35 -0.14
N ASN A 14 1.23 -3.56 -0.53
CA ASN A 14 0.68 -3.02 -1.78
C ASN A 14 0.61 -1.49 -1.78
N ALA A 15 0.07 -0.90 -0.70
CA ALA A 15 -0.02 0.56 -0.57
C ALA A 15 1.37 1.22 -0.58
N LEU A 16 2.34 0.61 0.11
CA LEU A 16 3.73 1.11 0.15
C LEU A 16 4.45 0.96 -1.19
N ALA A 17 4.27 -0.16 -1.90
CA ALA A 17 4.78 -0.30 -3.25
C ALA A 17 4.23 0.82 -4.14
N GLY A 18 2.90 1.04 -4.12
CA GLY A 18 2.26 2.13 -4.85
C GLY A 18 2.82 3.52 -4.52
N ALA A 19 3.18 3.78 -3.25
CA ALA A 19 3.81 5.04 -2.85
C ALA A 19 5.19 5.24 -3.50
N TYR A 20 6.01 4.19 -3.56
CA TYR A 20 7.29 4.24 -4.29
C TYR A 20 7.08 4.47 -5.79
N GLU A 21 6.15 3.73 -6.40
CA GLU A 21 5.84 3.85 -7.82
C GLU A 21 5.40 5.27 -8.17
N TYR A 22 4.55 5.86 -7.32
CA TYR A 22 4.12 7.25 -7.42
C TYR A 22 5.32 8.21 -7.42
N HIS A 23 6.22 8.09 -6.45
CA HIS A 23 7.39 8.97 -6.35
C HIS A 23 8.38 8.77 -7.49
N ILE A 24 8.61 7.53 -7.92
CA ILE A 24 9.51 7.24 -9.04
C ILE A 24 8.94 7.86 -10.32
N LYS A 25 7.66 7.63 -10.61
CA LYS A 25 6.96 8.21 -11.78
C LYS A 25 7.03 9.75 -11.75
N ARG A 26 6.84 10.37 -10.58
CA ARG A 26 6.96 11.82 -10.41
C ARG A 26 8.36 12.36 -10.68
N HIS A 27 9.39 11.71 -10.14
CA HIS A 27 10.76 12.23 -10.22
C HIS A 27 11.39 12.04 -11.61
N ASN A 28 11.06 10.96 -12.33
CA ASN A 28 11.76 10.63 -13.58
C ASN A 28 10.85 10.25 -14.75
N GLY A 29 9.52 10.32 -14.59
CA GLY A 29 8.54 10.00 -15.62
C GLY A 29 8.39 8.52 -15.94
N LYS A 30 9.12 7.62 -15.25
CA LYS A 30 9.12 6.19 -15.56
C LYS A 30 8.14 5.43 -14.66
N GLU A 31 7.33 4.62 -15.31
CA GLU A 31 6.55 3.60 -14.64
C GLU A 31 7.45 2.41 -14.32
N VAL A 32 7.35 1.95 -13.08
CA VAL A 32 8.08 0.79 -12.57
C VAL A 32 7.16 0.09 -11.59
N ASP A 33 7.26 -1.23 -11.55
CA ASP A 33 6.59 -2.01 -10.52
C ASP A 33 7.57 -2.30 -9.38
N VAL A 34 7.12 -2.12 -8.15
CA VAL A 34 7.91 -2.37 -6.94
C VAL A 34 7.48 -3.69 -6.32
N SER A 35 8.45 -4.52 -5.92
CA SER A 35 8.17 -5.85 -5.38
C SER A 35 7.44 -5.77 -4.04
N ARG A 36 6.14 -6.00 -4.10
CA ARG A 36 5.24 -6.11 -2.95
C ARG A 36 5.62 -7.29 -2.05
N LEU A 37 6.02 -8.42 -2.65
CA LEU A 37 6.46 -9.61 -1.90
C LEU A 37 7.77 -9.38 -1.15
N PHE A 38 8.69 -8.58 -1.69
CA PHE A 38 9.91 -8.23 -0.97
C PHE A 38 9.57 -7.48 0.32
N ILE A 39 8.68 -6.48 0.24
CA ILE A 39 8.21 -5.74 1.42
C ILE A 39 7.48 -6.68 2.38
N PHE A 40 6.56 -7.51 1.88
CA PHE A 40 5.74 -8.40 2.68
C PHE A 40 6.53 -9.47 3.44
N TYR A 41 7.47 -10.14 2.76
CA TYR A 41 8.32 -11.15 3.38
C TYR A 41 9.19 -10.52 4.48
N ASN A 42 9.92 -9.45 4.16
CA ASN A 42 10.83 -8.80 5.12
C ASN A 42 10.09 -8.22 6.33
N SER A 43 8.87 -7.71 6.13
CA SER A 43 8.03 -7.21 7.22
C SER A 43 7.60 -8.31 8.18
N ARG A 44 7.24 -9.49 7.65
CA ARG A 44 6.91 -10.64 8.49
C ARG A 44 8.15 -11.27 9.14
N GLU A 45 9.29 -11.30 8.44
CA GLU A 45 10.58 -11.73 9.01
C GLU A 45 10.97 -10.84 10.20
N ARG A 46 10.77 -9.52 10.09
CA ARG A 46 11.06 -8.55 11.15
C ARG A 46 10.32 -8.84 12.46
N ILE A 47 9.12 -9.42 12.37
CA ILE A 47 8.28 -9.83 13.51
C ILE A 47 8.28 -11.34 13.76
N LYS A 48 9.15 -12.11 13.08
CA LYS A 48 9.30 -13.57 13.20
C LYS A 48 8.03 -14.36 12.84
N GLN A 49 7.33 -13.93 11.80
CA GLN A 49 6.08 -14.54 11.31
C GLN A 49 6.11 -14.78 9.80
N GLU A 50 7.30 -14.86 9.19
CA GLU A 50 7.51 -15.00 7.74
C GLU A 50 6.88 -16.24 7.12
N LYS A 51 6.53 -17.24 7.93
CA LYS A 51 5.86 -18.49 7.52
C LYS A 51 4.33 -18.46 7.65
N LYS A 52 3.73 -17.33 8.01
CA LYS A 52 2.28 -17.19 8.18
C LYS A 52 1.73 -16.10 7.29
N ASP A 53 0.54 -16.29 6.74
CA ASP A 53 -0.18 -15.22 6.07
C ASP A 53 -0.85 -14.32 7.12
N ILE A 54 -0.11 -13.32 7.60
CA ILE A 54 -0.59 -12.36 8.58
C ILE A 54 -0.27 -10.93 8.15
N ALA A 55 -1.15 -10.01 8.54
CA ALA A 55 -0.96 -8.60 8.25
C ALA A 55 0.23 -8.04 9.05
N VAL A 56 0.84 -7.01 8.48
CA VAL A 56 1.93 -6.27 9.12
C VAL A 56 1.49 -4.83 9.31
N SER A 57 1.97 -4.17 10.38
CA SER A 57 1.68 -2.75 10.56
C SER A 57 2.39 -1.90 9.50
N ILE A 58 1.80 -0.75 9.15
CA ILE A 58 2.43 0.23 8.26
C ILE A 58 3.81 0.63 8.79
N THR A 59 3.93 0.89 10.10
CA THR A 59 5.21 1.24 10.75
C THR A 59 6.27 0.15 10.56
N THR A 60 5.91 -1.13 10.78
CA THR A 60 6.84 -2.25 10.60
C THR A 60 7.35 -2.33 9.16
N ALA A 61 6.45 -2.15 8.19
CA ALA A 61 6.82 -2.19 6.78
C ALA A 61 7.67 -0.97 6.37
N LEU A 62 7.42 0.21 6.94
CA LEU A 62 8.26 1.40 6.76
C LEU A 62 9.66 1.22 7.36
N ASP A 63 9.79 0.62 8.55
CA ASP A 63 11.09 0.31 9.15
C ASP A 63 11.92 -0.59 8.22
N VAL A 64 11.28 -1.62 7.67
CA VAL A 64 11.87 -2.54 6.68
C VAL A 64 12.35 -1.80 5.43
N LEU A 65 11.55 -0.86 4.93
CA LEU A 65 11.91 -0.03 3.78
C LEU A 65 13.06 0.95 4.09
N GLY A 66 13.19 1.43 5.33
CA GLY A 66 14.36 2.20 5.77
C GLY A 66 15.63 1.35 5.83
N VAL A 67 15.53 0.11 6.33
CA VAL A 67 16.67 -0.79 6.48
C VAL A 67 17.13 -1.37 5.13
N TYR A 68 16.21 -1.92 4.34
CA TYR A 68 16.53 -2.67 3.13
C TYR A 68 16.18 -1.92 1.84
N GLY A 69 15.21 -1.01 1.88
CA GLY A 69 14.54 -0.49 0.69
C GLY A 69 13.61 -1.53 0.07
N SER A 70 13.29 -1.36 -1.21
CA SER A 70 12.60 -2.39 -1.99
C SER A 70 13.19 -2.51 -3.39
N CYS A 71 13.05 -3.69 -4.01
CA CYS A 71 13.50 -3.92 -5.37
C CYS A 71 12.35 -3.76 -6.36
N LYS A 72 12.68 -3.59 -7.64
CA LYS A 72 11.68 -3.68 -8.72
C LYS A 72 11.13 -5.10 -8.81
N GLU A 73 9.87 -5.23 -9.18
CA GLU A 73 9.16 -6.51 -9.28
C GLU A 73 9.87 -7.50 -10.21
N LYS A 74 10.55 -7.03 -11.27
CA LYS A 74 11.40 -7.89 -12.13
C LYS A 74 12.51 -8.68 -11.41
N TYR A 75 12.93 -8.24 -10.22
CA TYR A 75 13.94 -8.94 -9.41
C TYR A 75 13.31 -9.89 -8.37
N TRP A 76 12.05 -9.65 -8.01
CA TRP A 76 11.29 -10.49 -7.10
C TRP A 76 9.80 -10.37 -7.45
N PRO A 77 9.31 -11.17 -8.42
CA PRO A 77 7.97 -11.02 -8.98
C PRO A 77 6.90 -11.40 -7.98
N TYR A 78 5.69 -10.87 -8.14
CA TYR A 78 4.54 -11.40 -7.43
C TYR A 78 4.23 -12.82 -7.93
N ASN A 79 4.59 -13.80 -7.11
CA ASN A 79 4.24 -15.20 -7.28
C ASN A 79 3.80 -15.73 -5.91
N THR A 80 2.59 -16.31 -5.85
CA THR A 80 1.99 -16.82 -4.63
C THR A 80 2.84 -17.92 -3.96
N GLU A 81 3.59 -18.69 -4.74
CA GLU A 81 4.53 -19.71 -4.26
C GLU A 81 5.75 -19.11 -3.54
N LEU A 82 6.06 -17.84 -3.80
CA LEU A 82 7.21 -17.14 -3.21
C LEU A 82 6.86 -16.40 -1.92
N VAL A 83 5.60 -16.42 -1.47
CA VAL A 83 5.16 -15.65 -0.30
C VAL A 83 5.94 -16.00 0.95
N TYR A 84 6.27 -17.27 1.17
CA TYR A 84 7.01 -17.72 2.35
C TYR A 84 8.52 -17.89 2.08
N THR A 85 8.99 -17.47 0.91
CA THR A 85 10.37 -17.66 0.46
C THR A 85 11.15 -16.36 0.58
N LYS A 86 12.33 -16.43 1.19
CA LYS A 86 13.24 -15.29 1.27
C LYS A 86 13.70 -14.87 -0.13
N SER A 87 13.64 -13.57 -0.40
CA SER A 87 14.11 -13.02 -1.68
C SER A 87 15.59 -13.31 -1.92
N THR A 88 15.97 -13.39 -3.20
CA THR A 88 17.37 -13.67 -3.58
C THR A 88 18.31 -12.55 -3.13
N GLN A 89 19.61 -12.88 -3.02
CA GLN A 89 20.64 -11.89 -2.71
C GLN A 89 20.66 -10.72 -3.72
N ILE A 90 20.38 -11.00 -5.01
CA ILE A 90 20.27 -9.98 -6.05
C ILE A 90 19.12 -9.00 -5.73
N ALA A 91 17.95 -9.49 -5.29
CA ALA A 91 16.84 -8.63 -4.89
C ALA A 91 17.25 -7.68 -3.76
N TYR A 92 17.91 -8.18 -2.70
CA TYR A 92 18.42 -7.33 -1.62
C TYR A 92 19.48 -6.32 -2.08
N GLN A 93 20.39 -6.71 -2.98
CA GLN A 93 21.38 -5.78 -3.53
C GLN A 93 20.72 -4.65 -4.33
N LYS A 94 19.68 -4.96 -5.11
CA LYS A 94 18.92 -3.97 -5.88
C LYS A 94 18.04 -3.10 -4.98
N ALA A 95 17.53 -3.65 -3.88
CA ALA A 95 16.68 -2.93 -2.92
C ALA A 95 17.37 -1.72 -2.27
N LYS A 96 18.69 -1.83 -2.02
CA LYS A 96 19.50 -0.76 -1.44
C LYS A 96 19.45 0.57 -2.20
N ARG A 97 19.10 0.56 -3.50
CA ARG A 97 18.97 1.77 -4.33
C ARG A 97 17.66 2.53 -4.11
N TYR A 98 16.68 1.92 -3.47
CA TYR A 98 15.34 2.48 -3.25
C TYR A 98 14.98 2.39 -1.76
N LYS A 99 15.85 2.92 -0.91
CA LYS A 99 15.55 3.07 0.53
C LYS A 99 14.58 4.22 0.75
N ALA A 100 13.64 4.05 1.68
CA ALA A 100 12.82 5.14 2.16
C ALA A 100 13.71 5.97 3.09
N VAL A 101 14.15 7.14 2.63
CA VAL A 101 15.09 7.98 3.37
C VAL A 101 14.37 8.86 4.37
N GLU A 102 13.14 9.25 4.07
CA GLU A 102 12.32 10.10 4.92
C GLU A 102 10.86 9.66 4.87
N VAL A 103 10.26 9.51 6.05
CA VAL A 103 8.86 9.15 6.22
C VAL A 103 8.28 10.08 7.27
N LEU A 104 7.23 10.79 6.92
CA LEU A 104 6.58 11.76 7.79
C LEU A 104 5.21 11.23 8.22
N LYS A 105 4.90 11.37 9.50
CA LYS A 105 3.57 11.07 10.03
C LYS A 105 2.70 12.31 9.86
N VAL A 106 1.65 12.19 9.05
CA VAL A 106 0.64 13.23 8.88
C VAL A 106 -0.41 13.07 9.99
N LYS A 107 -0.86 14.19 10.58
CA LYS A 107 -1.96 14.14 11.54
C LYS A 107 -3.28 13.90 10.79
N ILE A 108 -4.26 13.36 11.50
CA ILE A 108 -5.63 13.24 10.97
C ILE A 108 -6.29 14.61 11.08
N ASN A 109 -5.87 15.51 10.18
CA ASN A 109 -6.37 16.86 10.02
C ASN A 109 -6.54 17.10 8.52
N LEU A 110 -7.73 17.56 8.13
CA LEU A 110 -8.11 17.67 6.72
C LEU A 110 -7.16 18.57 5.93
N ASP A 111 -6.79 19.73 6.49
CA ASP A 111 -5.94 20.72 5.81
C ASP A 111 -4.50 20.22 5.71
N GLU A 112 -3.96 19.59 6.76
CA GLU A 112 -2.63 18.97 6.71
C GLU A 112 -2.57 17.85 5.65
N MET A 113 -3.60 16.98 5.60
CA MET A 113 -3.68 15.91 4.62
C MET A 113 -3.76 16.46 3.18
N LYS A 114 -4.60 17.48 2.96
CA LYS A 114 -4.70 18.15 1.65
C LYS A 114 -3.38 18.82 1.27
N ALA A 115 -2.71 19.49 2.21
CA ALA A 115 -1.43 20.14 1.98
C ALA A 115 -0.34 19.15 1.58
N CYS A 116 -0.28 17.97 2.20
CA CYS A 116 0.64 16.89 1.81
C CYS A 116 0.36 16.42 0.38
N LEU A 117 -0.90 16.15 0.05
CA LEU A 117 -1.30 15.67 -1.28
C LEU A 117 -1.07 16.72 -2.37
N ALA A 118 -1.34 18.00 -2.10
CA ALA A 118 -1.06 19.10 -3.00
C ALA A 118 0.45 19.25 -3.27
N GLN A 119 1.27 19.02 -2.25
CA GLN A 119 2.74 18.93 -2.37
C GLN A 119 3.21 17.58 -2.91
N SER A 120 2.30 16.72 -3.37
CA SER A 120 2.64 15.49 -4.07
C SER A 120 3.28 14.42 -3.19
N PHE A 121 2.95 14.45 -1.91
CA PHE A 121 3.28 13.40 -0.97
C PHE A 121 2.04 12.53 -0.77
N PRO A 122 2.00 11.31 -1.36
CA PRO A 122 0.89 10.40 -1.17
C PRO A 122 0.89 9.90 0.29
N ILE A 123 -0.29 9.58 0.81
CA ILE A 123 -0.48 9.18 2.21
C ILE A 123 -0.89 7.71 2.25
N VAL A 124 -0.06 6.86 2.87
CA VAL A 124 -0.45 5.48 3.19
C VAL A 124 -1.24 5.49 4.50
N PHE A 125 -2.41 4.88 4.50
CA PHE A 125 -3.30 4.86 5.66
C PHE A 125 -4.04 3.52 5.77
N GLY A 126 -4.58 3.26 6.97
CA GLY A 126 -5.42 2.09 7.25
C GLY A 126 -6.87 2.51 7.51
N LEU A 127 -7.81 1.66 7.09
CA LEU A 127 -9.23 1.78 7.35
C LEU A 127 -9.78 0.47 7.93
N ASN A 128 -10.77 0.60 8.81
CA ASN A 128 -11.68 -0.49 9.13
C ASN A 128 -12.78 -0.45 8.07
N LEU A 129 -12.88 -1.49 7.25
CA LEU A 129 -13.91 -1.61 6.23
C LEU A 129 -15.17 -2.20 6.86
N THR A 130 -16.31 -1.60 6.52
CA THR A 130 -17.65 -2.03 6.95
C THR A 130 -18.43 -2.54 5.75
N GLN A 131 -19.68 -2.97 5.96
CA GLN A 131 -20.48 -3.53 4.85
C GLN A 131 -20.74 -2.49 3.75
N SER A 132 -20.89 -1.22 4.11
CA SER A 132 -21.10 -0.13 3.16
C SER A 132 -19.89 0.09 2.26
N PHE A 133 -18.68 -0.31 2.65
CA PHE A 133 -17.50 -0.15 1.78
C PHE A 133 -17.67 -0.92 0.46
N GLY A 134 -18.25 -2.12 0.52
CA GLY A 134 -18.50 -2.95 -0.68
C GLY A 134 -19.55 -2.36 -1.63
N GLN A 135 -20.26 -1.29 -1.26
CA GLN A 135 -21.13 -0.56 -2.20
C GLN A 135 -20.32 0.18 -3.28
N ALA A 136 -19.01 0.35 -3.08
CA ALA A 136 -18.13 0.92 -4.10
C ALA A 136 -18.09 0.06 -5.37
N ASP A 137 -18.24 -1.26 -5.25
CA ASP A 137 -18.25 -2.24 -6.35
C ASP A 137 -19.37 -1.91 -7.37
N ASP A 138 -20.53 -1.48 -6.86
CA ASP A 138 -21.70 -1.12 -7.67
C ASP A 138 -21.77 0.39 -7.99
N ASN A 139 -20.80 1.18 -7.54
CA ASN A 139 -20.81 2.63 -7.58
C ASN A 139 -19.52 3.23 -8.16
N GLU A 140 -18.97 2.59 -9.18
CA GLU A 140 -17.78 3.07 -9.92
C GLU A 140 -16.57 3.39 -9.00
N GLY A 141 -16.41 2.63 -7.91
CA GLY A 141 -15.35 2.82 -6.92
C GLY A 141 -15.60 3.95 -5.91
N ALA A 142 -16.73 4.66 -5.99
CA ALA A 142 -17.08 5.70 -5.03
C ALA A 142 -17.60 5.09 -3.72
N VAL A 143 -16.72 5.11 -2.70
CA VAL A 143 -17.05 4.65 -1.34
C VAL A 143 -18.08 5.59 -0.70
N PRO A 144 -19.21 5.08 -0.18
CA PRO A 144 -20.24 5.90 0.42
C PRO A 144 -19.74 6.55 1.72
N ARG A 145 -20.41 7.64 2.13
CA ARG A 145 -20.15 8.27 3.43
C ARG A 145 -20.38 7.26 4.56
N PRO A 146 -19.55 7.27 5.62
CA PRO A 146 -19.72 6.36 6.75
C PRO A 146 -21.13 6.47 7.33
N ASN A 147 -21.83 5.34 7.43
CA ASN A 147 -23.12 5.26 8.10
C ASN A 147 -22.86 4.92 9.57
N PRO A 148 -23.26 5.76 10.55
CA PRO A 148 -23.05 5.47 11.97
C PRO A 148 -23.70 4.16 12.45
N LYS A 149 -24.71 3.66 11.72
CA LYS A 149 -25.36 2.37 11.99
C LYS A 149 -24.60 1.18 11.38
N ASP A 150 -23.68 1.43 10.46
CA ASP A 150 -22.78 0.43 9.89
C ASP A 150 -21.43 0.50 10.59
N PHE A 151 -21.39 -0.05 11.81
CA PHE A 151 -20.20 -0.06 12.67
C PHE A 151 -19.50 -1.42 12.70
N LYS A 152 -20.05 -2.43 12.00
CA LYS A 152 -19.48 -3.78 12.00
C LYS A 152 -18.28 -3.81 11.06
N ILE A 153 -17.10 -3.98 11.65
CA ILE A 153 -15.85 -4.15 10.92
C ILE A 153 -15.85 -5.53 10.27
N ILE A 154 -15.71 -5.55 8.94
CA ILE A 154 -15.55 -6.77 8.13
C ILE A 154 -14.06 -7.04 7.90
N GLU A 155 -13.30 -6.00 7.60
CA GLU A 155 -11.88 -6.12 7.25
C GLU A 155 -11.07 -4.92 7.76
N ARG A 156 -9.76 -5.11 7.93
CA ARG A 156 -8.81 -4.02 8.12
C ARG A 156 -7.92 -3.93 6.90
N HIS A 157 -7.96 -2.81 6.20
CA HIS A 157 -7.31 -2.66 4.92
C HIS A 157 -6.43 -1.42 4.88
N ALA A 158 -5.35 -1.47 4.10
CA ALA A 158 -4.46 -0.33 3.90
C ALA A 158 -4.46 0.09 2.44
N MET A 159 -4.49 1.39 2.21
CA MET A 159 -4.59 1.99 0.89
C MET A 159 -3.71 3.24 0.78
N LEU A 160 -3.65 3.81 -0.42
CA LEU A 160 -2.82 4.96 -0.74
C LEU A 160 -3.68 6.14 -1.21
N ALA A 161 -3.74 7.22 -0.44
CA ALA A 161 -4.32 8.47 -0.91
C ALA A 161 -3.32 9.16 -1.84
N VAL A 162 -3.78 9.50 -3.05
CA VAL A 162 -2.94 10.08 -4.12
C VAL A 162 -3.43 11.46 -4.57
N GLY A 163 -4.57 11.92 -4.05
CA GLY A 163 -5.14 13.23 -4.34
C GLY A 163 -6.43 13.48 -3.57
N TYR A 164 -7.09 14.60 -3.86
CA TYR A 164 -8.39 14.97 -3.31
C TYR A 164 -9.17 15.82 -4.31
N SER A 165 -10.49 15.91 -4.10
CA SER A 165 -11.40 16.78 -4.84
C SER A 165 -12.23 17.58 -3.84
N ASP A 166 -12.07 18.90 -3.84
CA ASP A 166 -12.91 19.79 -3.03
C ASP A 166 -14.35 19.78 -3.51
N ARG A 167 -14.58 19.68 -4.83
CA ARG A 167 -15.91 19.60 -5.43
C ARG A 167 -16.69 18.37 -4.95
N SER A 168 -16.01 17.23 -4.84
CA SER A 168 -16.62 15.96 -4.43
C SER A 168 -16.51 15.71 -2.92
N GLU A 169 -15.83 16.59 -2.19
CA GLU A 169 -15.48 16.42 -0.77
C GLU A 169 -14.85 15.04 -0.46
N ALA A 170 -13.98 14.57 -1.35
CA ALA A 170 -13.47 13.20 -1.31
C ALA A 170 -11.95 13.13 -1.55
N PHE A 171 -11.32 12.13 -0.94
CA PHE A 171 -9.95 11.74 -1.28
C PHE A 171 -9.97 10.77 -2.47
N ILE A 172 -8.95 10.88 -3.33
CA ILE A 172 -8.69 9.93 -4.41
C ILE A 172 -7.72 8.89 -3.86
N VAL A 173 -8.14 7.63 -3.85
CA VAL A 173 -7.43 6.53 -3.20
C VAL A 173 -7.14 5.42 -4.21
N ARG A 174 -5.89 4.94 -4.24
CA ARG A 174 -5.50 3.73 -4.95
C ARG A 174 -5.70 2.53 -4.03
N ASN A 175 -6.59 1.63 -4.46
CA ASN A 175 -6.82 0.32 -3.84
C ASN A 175 -5.91 -0.77 -4.47
N SER A 176 -5.93 -1.98 -3.92
CA SER A 176 -5.10 -3.12 -4.34
C SER A 176 -5.91 -4.39 -4.65
N TRP A 177 -7.14 -4.25 -5.16
CA TRP A 177 -8.04 -5.36 -5.51
C TRP A 177 -8.20 -5.57 -7.02
N GLY A 178 -7.29 -5.03 -7.81
CA GLY A 178 -7.34 -5.08 -9.28
C GLY A 178 -8.13 -3.93 -9.88
N THR A 179 -8.17 -3.86 -11.21
CA THR A 179 -8.85 -2.78 -11.96
C THR A 179 -10.30 -3.11 -12.30
N SER A 180 -10.74 -4.34 -12.01
CA SER A 180 -12.13 -4.79 -12.15
C SER A 180 -12.94 -4.59 -10.87
N TRP A 181 -12.31 -4.03 -9.85
CA TRP A 181 -12.96 -3.54 -8.65
C TRP A 181 -13.38 -2.09 -8.87
#